data_AF-A0A6I7N6M1-F1
#
_entry.id   AF-A0A6I7N6M1-F1
#
_cell.length_a   1.000
_cell.length_b   1.000
_cell.length_c   1.000
_cell.angle_alpha   90.00
_cell.angle_beta   90.00
_cell.angle_gamma   90.00
#
_symmetry.space_group_name_H-M   'P 1'
#
loop_
_entity.id
_entity.type
_entity.pdbx_description
1 polymer ?
#
loop_
_entity_poly.entity_id
_entity_poly.type
_entity_poly.pdbx_seq_one_letter_code
_entity_poly.pdbx_strand_id
1 'polypeptide(L)'
;MRERLNTSVQSASLIIVVAGLAWVVWSNDTTVKEMLSYLIILMVILEGLSLYLIGKVYPESHSTFKSGMIAALLILLGVKMMLPDMFISFTITVFAINFLYNFYTNNKRRKGAFKRRKSRKF
;
A
#
# COMPACT_ATOMS: atom_id res chain seq x y z
N MET A 1 17.25 -12.08 -2.13
CA MET A 1 16.22 -12.54 -1.16
C MET A 1 15.24 -11.45 -0.74
N ARG A 2 15.71 -10.28 -0.26
CA ARG A 2 14.83 -9.16 0.15
C ARG A 2 13.86 -8.67 -0.94
N GLU A 3 14.22 -8.79 -2.20
CA GLU A 3 13.38 -8.39 -3.34
C GLU A 3 12.23 -9.36 -3.64
N ARG A 4 12.48 -10.67 -3.51
CA ARG A 4 11.42 -11.69 -3.57
C ARG A 4 10.45 -11.48 -2.42
N LEU A 5 10.96 -11.21 -1.21
CA LEU A 5 10.14 -10.86 -0.05
C LEU A 5 9.26 -9.64 -0.30
N ASN A 6 9.76 -8.55 -0.86
CA ASN A 6 8.91 -7.39 -1.16
C ASN A 6 7.81 -7.70 -2.18
N THR A 7 8.17 -8.43 -3.25
CA THR A 7 7.18 -8.84 -4.26
C THR A 7 6.12 -9.74 -3.63
N SER A 8 6.54 -10.70 -2.80
CA SER A 8 5.64 -11.57 -2.04
C SER A 8 4.78 -10.81 -1.04
N VAL A 9 5.32 -9.80 -0.34
CA VAL A 9 4.56 -8.93 0.58
C VAL A 9 3.50 -8.14 -0.18
N GLN A 10 3.80 -7.64 -1.37
CA GLN A 10 2.84 -6.90 -2.19
C GLN A 10 1.78 -7.81 -2.85
N SER A 11 2.16 -9.01 -3.28
CA SER A 11 1.20 -10.02 -3.73
C SER A 11 0.31 -10.48 -2.58
N ALA A 12 0.87 -10.69 -1.40
CA ALA A 12 0.12 -11.05 -0.19
C ALA A 12 -0.81 -9.92 0.24
N SER A 13 -0.39 -8.65 0.19
CA SER A 13 -1.25 -7.52 0.52
C SER A 13 -2.46 -7.43 -0.40
N LEU A 14 -2.28 -7.69 -1.71
CA LEU A 14 -3.40 -7.75 -2.66
C LEU A 14 -4.36 -8.88 -2.30
N ILE A 15 -3.84 -10.08 -2.07
CA ILE A 15 -4.67 -11.25 -1.73
C ILE A 15 -5.44 -11.00 -0.44
N ILE A 16 -4.81 -10.38 0.56
CA ILE A 16 -5.47 -10.07 1.84
C ILE A 16 -6.56 -9.01 1.65
N VAL A 17 -6.35 -7.98 0.84
CA VAL A 17 -7.39 -6.98 0.53
C VAL A 17 -8.57 -7.64 -0.19
N VAL A 18 -8.32 -8.50 -1.17
CA VAL A 18 -9.37 -9.23 -1.91
C VAL A 18 -10.11 -10.22 -1.00
N ALA A 19 -9.39 -10.95 -0.15
CA ALA A 19 -9.97 -11.88 0.82
C ALA A 19 -10.81 -11.15 1.88
N GLY A 20 -10.36 -9.98 2.36
CA GLY A 20 -11.12 -9.14 3.28
C GLY A 20 -12.41 -8.61 2.64
N LEU A 21 -12.36 -8.21 1.37
CA LEU A 21 -13.55 -7.81 0.60
C LEU A 21 -14.54 -8.98 0.44
N ALA A 22 -14.04 -10.18 0.14
CA ALA A 22 -14.87 -11.38 0.02
C ALA A 22 -15.50 -11.79 1.36
N TRP A 23 -14.78 -11.62 2.47
CA TRP A 23 -15.26 -11.90 3.82
C TRP A 23 -16.47 -11.04 4.21
N VAL A 24 -16.48 -9.75 3.86
CA VAL A 24 -17.60 -8.86 4.17
C VAL A 24 -18.89 -9.21 3.45
N VAL A 25 -18.79 -9.69 2.20
CA VAL A 25 -19.97 -10.18 1.48
C VAL A 25 -20.60 -11.39 2.19
N TRP A 26 -19.80 -12.16 2.92
CA TRP A 26 -20.25 -13.41 3.53
C TRP A 26 -20.59 -13.31 5.01
N SER A 27 -19.93 -12.43 5.76
CA SER A 27 -20.03 -12.34 7.22
C SER A 27 -21.34 -11.71 7.70
N ASN A 28 -22.02 -10.87 6.91
CA ASN A 28 -23.23 -10.09 7.26
C ASN A 28 -23.17 -9.23 8.55
N ASP A 29 -22.18 -9.41 9.41
CA ASP A 29 -22.03 -8.75 10.72
C ASP A 29 -21.13 -7.51 10.68
N THR A 30 -20.41 -7.28 9.57
CA THR A 30 -19.48 -6.14 9.44
C THR A 30 -19.90 -5.20 8.33
N THR A 31 -19.97 -3.90 8.63
CA THR A 31 -20.25 -2.90 7.58
C THR A 31 -19.03 -2.70 6.68
N VAL A 32 -19.26 -2.35 5.41
CA VAL A 32 -18.18 -2.04 4.45
C VAL A 32 -17.26 -0.94 4.99
N LYS A 33 -17.80 0.06 5.69
CA LYS A 33 -17.02 1.16 6.28
C LYS A 33 -16.06 0.68 7.38
N GLU A 34 -16.49 -0.26 8.23
CA GLU A 34 -15.64 -0.83 9.28
C GLU A 34 -14.52 -1.69 8.69
N MET A 35 -14.84 -2.57 7.75
CA MET A 35 -13.82 -3.37 7.06
C MET A 35 -12.79 -2.49 6.35
N LEU A 36 -13.22 -1.46 5.61
CA LEU A 36 -12.29 -0.53 4.98
C LEU A 36 -11.39 0.17 6.02
N SER A 37 -11.91 0.47 7.20
CA SER A 37 -11.11 1.03 8.30
C SER A 37 -10.01 0.04 8.76
N TYR A 38 -10.36 -1.24 8.94
CA TYR A 38 -9.38 -2.27 9.29
C TYR A 38 -8.34 -2.50 8.18
N LEU A 39 -8.77 -2.51 6.91
CA LEU A 39 -7.88 -2.63 5.77
C LEU A 39 -6.92 -1.43 5.67
N ILE A 40 -7.36 -0.21 5.96
CA ILE A 40 -6.49 0.96 6.02
C ILE A 40 -5.38 0.75 7.06
N ILE A 41 -5.73 0.32 8.29
CA ILE A 41 -4.75 0.08 9.36
C ILE A 41 -3.75 -1.01 8.93
N LEU A 42 -4.24 -2.12 8.39
CA LEU A 42 -3.40 -3.19 7.89
C LEU A 42 -2.46 -2.69 6.77
N MET A 43 -2.97 -1.91 5.83
CA MET A 43 -2.17 -1.37 4.72
C MET A 43 -1.10 -0.40 5.21
N VAL A 44 -1.37 0.41 6.24
CA VAL A 44 -0.36 1.27 6.88
C VAL A 44 0.77 0.42 7.45
N ILE A 45 0.46 -0.68 8.15
CA ILE A 45 1.47 -1.58 8.70
C ILE A 45 2.29 -2.22 7.58
N LEU A 46 1.64 -2.73 6.53
CA LEU A 46 2.30 -3.38 5.39
C LEU A 46 3.19 -2.40 4.61
N GLU A 47 2.72 -1.17 4.36
CA GLU A 47 3.51 -0.12 3.72
C GLU A 47 4.68 0.32 4.59
N GLY A 48 4.49 0.43 5.90
CA GLY A 48 5.56 0.71 6.87
C GLY A 48 6.65 -0.37 6.86
N LEU A 49 6.25 -1.65 6.92
CA LEU A 49 7.17 -2.79 6.81
C LEU A 49 7.89 -2.81 5.47
N SER A 50 7.17 -2.55 4.38
CA SER A 50 7.74 -2.43 3.03
C SER A 50 8.79 -1.31 2.98
N LEU A 51 8.48 -0.12 3.50
CA LEU A 51 9.42 0.99 3.54
C LEU A 51 10.66 0.68 4.39
N TYR A 52 10.49 0.05 5.56
CA TYR A 52 11.58 -0.37 6.42
C TYR A 52 12.52 -1.38 5.73
N LEU A 53 11.95 -2.39 5.08
CA LEU A 53 12.71 -3.47 4.45
C LEU A 53 13.50 -2.99 3.22
N ILE A 54 12.98 -2.01 2.48
CA ILE A 54 13.47 -1.70 1.14
C ILE A 54 13.85 -0.23 0.90
N GLY A 55 13.71 0.64 1.91
CA GLY A 55 14.14 2.04 1.85
C GLY A 55 15.64 2.23 1.57
N LYS A 56 16.48 1.24 1.88
CA LYS A 56 17.92 1.28 1.53
C LYS A 56 18.21 0.85 0.09
N VAL A 57 17.29 0.16 -0.58
CA VAL A 57 17.55 -0.52 -1.86
C VAL A 57 16.80 0.14 -3.03
N TYR A 58 15.62 0.71 -2.78
CA TYR A 58 14.88 1.47 -3.79
C TYR A 58 15.36 2.93 -3.88
N PRO A 59 15.10 3.63 -5.01
CA PRO A 59 15.35 5.06 -5.15
C PRO A 59 14.56 5.89 -4.13
N GLU A 60 15.03 7.09 -3.83
CA GLU A 60 14.35 7.99 -2.87
C GLU A 60 12.94 8.34 -3.28
N SER A 61 12.67 8.45 -4.60
CA SER A 61 11.31 8.66 -5.12
C SER A 61 10.32 7.55 -4.73
N HIS A 62 10.81 6.32 -4.51
CA HIS A 62 9.97 5.22 -4.06
C HIS A 62 9.66 5.28 -2.57
N SER A 63 10.66 5.62 -1.75
CA SER A 63 10.43 5.84 -0.32
C SER A 63 9.51 7.02 -0.09
N THR A 64 9.67 8.13 -0.81
CA THR A 64 8.79 9.31 -0.70
C THR A 64 7.36 8.96 -1.10
N PHE A 65 7.17 8.20 -2.18
CA PHE A 65 5.83 7.75 -2.56
C PHE A 65 5.19 6.87 -1.48
N LYS A 66 5.94 5.90 -0.91
CA LYS A 66 5.42 5.05 0.17
C LYS A 66 5.09 5.84 1.43
N SER A 67 5.93 6.80 1.83
CA SER A 67 5.62 7.73 2.93
C SER A 67 4.37 8.54 2.66
N GLY A 68 4.21 9.07 1.44
CA GLY A 68 3.00 9.77 1.02
C GLY A 68 1.76 8.87 1.02
N MET A 69 1.90 7.61 0.63
CA MET A 69 0.82 6.62 0.66
C MET A 69 0.37 6.31 2.10
N ILE A 70 1.32 6.15 3.03
CA ILE A 70 1.02 5.99 4.45
C ILE A 70 0.26 7.20 4.98
N ALA A 71 0.72 8.42 4.66
CA ALA A 71 0.02 9.64 5.05
C ALA A 71 -1.40 9.71 4.48
N ALA A 72 -1.59 9.40 3.19
CA ALA A 72 -2.90 9.36 2.56
C ALA A 72 -3.85 8.35 3.24
N LEU A 73 -3.35 7.15 3.57
CA LEU A 73 -4.10 6.13 4.30
C LEU A 73 -4.54 6.63 5.69
N LEU A 74 -3.68 7.33 6.42
CA LEU A 74 -4.04 7.91 7.72
C LEU A 74 -5.05 9.05 7.59
N ILE A 75 -4.92 9.89 6.56
CA ILE A 75 -5.88 10.96 6.27
C ILE A 75 -7.28 10.40 6.01
N LEU A 76 -7.40 9.24 5.34
CA LEU A 76 -8.70 8.59 5.12
C LEU A 76 -9.45 8.28 6.42
N LEU A 77 -8.75 8.01 7.52
CA LEU A 77 -9.39 7.82 8.84
C LEU A 77 -10.03 9.12 9.35
N GLY A 78 -9.42 10.27 9.07
CA GLY A 78 -10.02 11.59 9.33
C GLY A 78 -11.19 11.89 8.39
N VAL A 79 -11.06 11.57 7.10
CA VAL A 79 -12.13 11.70 6.10
C VAL A 79 -13.37 10.91 6.49
N LYS A 80 -13.21 9.73 7.10
CA LYS A 80 -14.34 8.94 7.62
C LYS A 80 -15.24 9.77 8.55
N MET A 81 -14.66 10.63 9.38
CA MET A 81 -15.39 11.48 10.33
C MET A 81 -15.94 12.75 9.68
N MET A 82 -15.17 13.37 8.77
CA MET A 82 -15.53 14.67 8.18
C MET A 82 -16.44 14.56 6.93
N LEU A 83 -16.25 13.51 6.12
CA LEU A 83 -16.94 13.26 4.85
C LEU A 83 -17.25 11.75 4.68
N PRO A 84 -18.13 11.18 5.52
CA PRO A 84 -18.40 9.74 5.58
C PRO A 84 -18.97 9.16 4.28
N ASP A 85 -19.59 9.97 3.44
CA ASP A 85 -20.16 9.54 2.15
C ASP A 85 -19.09 9.35 1.07
N MET A 86 -17.98 10.09 1.19
CA MET A 86 -16.84 9.97 0.26
C MET A 86 -15.77 8.98 0.72
N PHE A 87 -15.86 8.53 1.97
CA PHE A 87 -14.90 7.61 2.56
C PHE A 87 -14.69 6.34 1.73
N ILE A 88 -15.77 5.70 1.28
CA ILE A 88 -15.68 4.45 0.51
C ILE A 88 -14.95 4.70 -0.82
N SER A 89 -15.43 5.66 -1.60
CA SER A 89 -14.85 5.97 -2.92
C SER A 89 -13.38 6.36 -2.81
N PHE A 90 -13.02 7.26 -1.89
CA PHE A 90 -11.62 7.67 -1.71
C PHE A 90 -10.73 6.53 -1.21
N THR A 91 -11.23 5.66 -0.33
CA THR A 91 -10.46 4.50 0.12
C THR A 91 -10.15 3.55 -1.04
N ILE A 92 -11.14 3.24 -1.86
CA ILE A 92 -10.95 2.40 -3.05
C ILE A 92 -9.94 3.04 -4.01
N THR A 93 -10.06 4.35 -4.27
CA THR A 93 -9.11 5.08 -5.13
C THR A 93 -7.69 5.01 -4.60
N VAL A 94 -7.47 5.25 -3.30
CA VAL A 94 -6.15 5.19 -2.68
C VAL A 94 -5.56 3.78 -2.77
N PHE A 95 -6.37 2.74 -2.52
CA PHE A 95 -5.94 1.34 -2.67
C PHE A 95 -5.54 1.01 -4.11
N ALA A 96 -6.34 1.45 -5.09
CA ALA A 96 -6.05 1.24 -6.50
C ALA A 96 -4.74 1.93 -6.93
N ILE A 97 -4.53 3.18 -6.52
CA ILE A 97 -3.30 3.92 -6.79
C ILE A 97 -2.09 3.20 -6.17
N ASN A 98 -2.22 2.75 -4.92
CA ASN A 98 -1.16 2.01 -4.26
C ASN A 98 -0.79 0.73 -5.02
N PHE A 99 -1.81 -0.07 -5.38
CA PHE A 99 -1.60 -1.30 -6.13
C PHE A 99 -0.95 -1.05 -7.49
N LEU A 100 -1.46 -0.09 -8.26
CA LEU A 100 -0.93 0.27 -9.57
C LEU A 100 0.54 0.71 -9.48
N TYR A 101 0.87 1.53 -8.47
CA TYR A 101 2.23 1.99 -8.27
C TYR A 101 3.18 0.85 -7.88
N ASN A 102 2.76 -0.02 -6.95
CA ASN A 102 3.54 -1.19 -6.55
C ASN A 102 3.77 -2.14 -7.74
N PHE A 103 2.76 -2.37 -8.58
CA PHE A 103 2.88 -3.14 -9.80
C PHE A 103 3.85 -2.51 -10.82
N TYR A 104 3.71 -1.21 -11.07
CA TYR A 104 4.58 -0.46 -11.97
C TYR A 104 6.04 -0.52 -11.52
N THR A 105 6.31 -0.23 -10.25
CA THR A 105 7.67 -0.20 -9.70
C THR A 105 8.33 -1.57 -9.71
N ASN A 106 7.58 -2.64 -9.43
CA ASN A 106 8.08 -4.01 -9.57
C ASN A 106 8.43 -4.35 -11.02
N ASN A 107 7.57 -4.04 -11.98
CA ASN A 107 7.83 -4.31 -13.41
C ASN A 107 9.04 -3.53 -13.93
N LYS A 108 9.14 -2.24 -13.58
CA LYS A 108 10.28 -1.40 -13.96
C LYS A 108 11.60 -1.89 -13.34
N ARG A 109 11.53 -2.46 -12.13
CA ARG A 109 12.69 -3.04 -11.47
C ARG A 109 13.10 -4.39 -12.03
N ARG A 110 12.16 -5.27 -12.41
CA ARG A 110 12.46 -6.51 -13.14
C ARG A 110 13.22 -6.24 -14.45
N LYS A 111 12.95 -5.10 -15.08
CA LYS A 111 13.68 -4.59 -16.25
C LYS A 111 15.02 -3.89 -15.94
N GLY A 112 15.47 -3.91 -14.68
CA GLY A 112 16.77 -3.37 -14.25
C GLY A 112 16.87 -1.85 -14.05
N ALA A 113 15.82 -1.09 -14.37
CA ALA A 113 15.84 0.38 -14.43
C ALA A 113 15.56 1.10 -13.09
N PHE A 114 15.37 0.36 -11.98
CA PHE A 114 14.90 0.91 -10.70
C PHE A 114 15.84 0.56 -9.53
N LYS A 115 17.15 0.80 -9.72
CA LYS A 115 18.18 0.67 -8.67
C LYS A 115 18.55 2.05 -8.14
N ARG A 116 18.71 2.18 -6.82
CA ARG A 116 19.28 3.40 -6.20
C ARG A 116 20.67 3.62 -6.81
N ARG A 117 20.92 4.80 -7.40
CA ARG A 117 22.28 5.17 -7.82
C ARG A 117 23.15 5.17 -6.56
N LYS A 118 24.17 4.30 -6.49
CA LYS A 118 25.21 4.43 -5.47
C LYS A 118 25.86 5.79 -5.70
N SER A 119 25.69 6.72 -4.77
CA SER A 119 26.56 7.90 -4.72
C SER A 119 27.99 7.37 -4.71
N ARG A 120 28.77 7.65 -5.75
CA ARG A 120 30.22 7.54 -5.64
C ARG A 120 30.59 8.58 -4.60
N LYS A 121 30.81 8.13 -3.36
CA LYS A 121 31.56 8.93 -2.40
C LYS A 121 32.95 9.09 -3.04
N PHE A 122 33.22 10.29 -3.53
CA PHE A 122 34.58 10.76 -3.70
C PHE A 122 35.24 10.83 -2.32
#